data_AF-A0A7C4FRE9-F1
#
_entry.id   AF-A0A7C4FRE9-F1
#
_cell.length_a   1.000
_cell.length_b   1.000
_cell.length_c   1.000
_cell.angle_alpha   90.00
_cell.angle_beta   90.00
_cell.angle_gamma   90.00
#
_symmetry.space_group_name_H-M   'P 1'
#
loop_
_entity.id
_entity.type
_entity.pdbx_description
1 polymer ?
#
loop_
_entity_poly.entity_id
_entity_poly.type
_entity_poly.pdbx_seq_one_letter_code
_entity_poly.pdbx_strand_id
1 'polypeptide(L)'
;MAGKVYTVKPESSLINRPASHSSGYVKRLKPTVSKPTGQAERMEEENLKEVIIDYIEKGALLLLTLLFLVVSIFFAHKIYQYLIIKVEKNKLSQEYTYLTSEITRLTSREMLEEKAKKLGLRPPRENDIIRVR
;
A
#
# COMPACT_ATOMS: atom_id res chain seq x y z
N MET A 1 -33.18 10.24 -16.00
CA MET A 1 -33.69 11.59 -15.71
C MET A 1 -34.81 11.47 -14.69
N ALA A 2 -34.51 11.65 -13.41
CA ALA A 2 -35.48 11.48 -12.32
C ALA A 2 -36.05 12.85 -11.93
N GLY A 3 -37.34 13.06 -12.22
CA GLY A 3 -38.06 14.31 -11.96
C GLY A 3 -38.39 14.47 -10.47
N LYS A 4 -38.22 15.69 -9.96
CA LYS A 4 -38.62 16.07 -8.59
C LYS A 4 -40.14 16.24 -8.54
N VAL A 5 -40.81 15.42 -7.73
CA VAL A 5 -42.24 15.53 -7.43
C VAL A 5 -42.40 16.55 -6.29
N TYR A 6 -43.12 17.64 -6.55
CA TYR A 6 -43.51 18.61 -5.53
C TYR A 6 -44.92 18.28 -5.04
N THR A 7 -45.08 18.03 -3.75
CA THR A 7 -46.39 17.90 -3.11
C THR A 7 -46.86 19.30 -2.68
N VAL A 8 -47.79 19.86 -3.44
CA VAL A 8 -48.53 21.07 -3.08
C VAL A 8 -49.62 20.69 -2.09
N LYS A 9 -49.56 21.21 -0.86
CA LYS A 9 -50.66 21.09 0.11
C LYS A 9 -51.85 21.94 -0.37
N PRO A 10 -53.07 21.41 -0.44
CA PRO A 10 -54.21 22.13 -0.97
C PRO A 10 -54.69 23.23 -0.01
N GLU A 11 -55.06 24.35 -0.62
CA GLU A 11 -55.88 25.40 -0.06
C GLU A 11 -57.14 24.80 0.58
N SER A 12 -57.33 25.06 1.88
CA SER A 12 -58.67 25.05 2.47
C SER A 12 -59.18 26.49 2.44
N SER A 13 -60.02 26.73 1.43
CA SER A 13 -61.08 27.73 1.39
C SER A 13 -61.63 28.08 2.76
N LEU A 14 -61.83 29.37 3.04
CA LEU A 14 -63.06 29.87 3.65
C LEU A 14 -63.21 31.36 3.33
N ILE A 15 -64.10 31.61 2.37
CA ILE A 15 -64.74 32.88 2.11
C ILE A 15 -65.52 33.28 3.37
N ASN A 16 -65.31 34.49 3.87
CA ASN A 16 -66.37 35.40 4.33
C ASN A 16 -65.79 36.79 4.67
N ARG A 17 -66.04 37.74 3.77
CA ARG A 17 -66.14 39.18 4.10
C ARG A 17 -67.55 39.41 4.67
N PRO A 18 -67.72 40.33 5.65
CA PRO A 18 -67.86 41.73 5.26
C PRO A 18 -67.10 42.71 6.17
N ALA A 19 -66.94 43.89 5.60
CA ALA A 19 -66.34 45.05 6.21
C ALA A 19 -67.10 45.52 7.47
N SER A 20 -66.35 45.88 8.50
CA SER A 20 -66.79 46.84 9.49
C SER A 20 -65.59 47.68 9.92
N HIS A 21 -65.72 48.99 9.69
CA HIS A 21 -64.88 50.02 10.26
C HIS A 21 -64.92 49.91 11.79
N SER A 22 -63.79 49.61 12.43
CA SER A 22 -63.56 50.00 13.81
C SER A 22 -62.14 50.50 13.97
N SER A 23 -62.04 51.81 14.15
CA SER A 23 -60.90 52.56 14.67
C SER A 23 -60.28 51.83 15.86
N GLY A 24 -59.17 51.13 15.63
CA GLY A 24 -58.41 50.40 16.63
C GLY A 24 -56.98 50.92 16.71
N TYR A 25 -56.67 51.53 17.86
CA TYR A 25 -55.35 51.94 18.34
C TYR A 25 -54.15 51.28 17.64
N VAL A 26 -53.36 52.05 16.91
CA VAL A 26 -52.03 51.64 16.43
C VAL A 26 -51.06 51.65 17.61
N LYS A 27 -50.98 50.53 18.33
CA LYS A 27 -49.96 50.29 19.34
C LYS A 27 -48.66 49.97 18.60
N ARG A 28 -47.76 50.96 18.47
CA ARG A 28 -46.42 50.77 17.92
C ARG A 28 -45.65 49.79 18.81
N LEU A 29 -45.61 48.52 18.40
CA LEU A 29 -44.71 47.53 19.00
C LEU A 29 -43.28 47.90 18.59
N LYS A 30 -42.44 48.25 19.56
CA LYS A 30 -41.00 48.42 19.36
C LYS A 30 -40.41 47.09 18.88
N PRO A 31 -39.64 47.04 17.79
CA PRO A 31 -38.90 45.85 17.45
C PRO A 31 -37.64 45.85 18.32
N THR A 32 -37.70 45.26 19.51
CA THR A 32 -36.47 44.96 20.25
C THR A 32 -36.11 43.52 19.96
N VAL A 33 -35.23 43.39 18.96
CA VAL A 33 -34.57 42.19 18.49
C VAL A 33 -34.08 41.35 19.67
N SER A 34 -34.68 40.17 19.87
CA SER A 34 -34.10 39.12 20.71
C SER A 34 -32.85 38.60 20.00
N LYS A 35 -31.69 38.88 20.58
CA LYS A 35 -30.37 38.44 20.14
C LYS A 35 -30.30 36.90 20.18
N PRO A 36 -30.04 36.17 19.07
CA PRO A 36 -29.92 34.71 19.10
C PRO A 36 -28.54 34.34 19.67
N THR A 37 -28.35 34.46 21.00
CA THR A 37 -27.00 34.46 21.61
C THR A 37 -26.67 33.13 22.28
N GLY A 38 -26.74 32.02 21.55
CA GLY A 38 -26.14 30.79 22.08
C GLY A 38 -26.48 29.48 21.37
N GLN A 39 -27.54 29.43 20.55
CA GLN A 39 -27.83 28.23 19.73
C GLN A 39 -27.11 28.26 18.38
N ALA A 40 -26.97 29.46 17.78
CA ALA A 40 -26.23 29.63 16.53
C ALA A 40 -24.72 29.38 16.71
N GLU A 41 -24.14 29.87 17.82
CA GLU A 41 -22.71 29.65 18.13
C GLU A 41 -22.39 28.16 18.36
N ARG A 42 -23.28 27.40 19.02
CA ARG A 42 -23.09 25.95 19.23
C ARG A 42 -23.18 25.15 17.93
N MET A 43 -24.08 25.52 17.02
CA MET A 43 -24.17 24.88 15.69
C MET A 43 -22.97 25.20 14.81
N GLU A 44 -22.40 26.40 14.90
CA GLU A 44 -21.13 26.71 14.22
C GLU A 44 -19.95 25.92 14.80
N GLU A 45 -19.86 25.78 16.13
CA GLU A 45 -18.82 24.98 16.78
C GLU A 45 -18.87 23.50 16.40
N GLU A 46 -20.06 22.92 16.28
CA GLU A 46 -20.23 21.53 15.82
C GLU A 46 -19.79 21.36 14.36
N ASN A 47 -20.15 22.29 13.47
CA ASN A 47 -19.70 22.27 12.08
C ASN A 47 -18.18 22.39 11.93
N LEU A 48 -17.53 23.23 12.75
CA LEU A 48 -16.06 23.37 12.72
C LEU A 48 -15.35 22.09 13.18
N LYS A 49 -15.90 21.39 14.17
CA LYS A 49 -15.35 20.11 14.64
C LYS A 49 -15.43 19.04 13.56
N GLU A 50 -16.56 18.93 12.87
CA GLU A 50 -16.71 17.96 11.77
C GLU A 50 -15.74 18.26 10.62
N VAL A 51 -15.56 19.54 10.26
CA VAL A 51 -14.60 19.94 9.23
C VAL A 51 -13.16 19.58 9.65
N ILE A 52 -12.77 19.81 10.91
CA ILE A 52 -11.44 19.44 11.41
C ILE A 52 -11.23 17.92 11.36
N ILE A 53 -12.24 17.14 11.75
CA ILE A 53 -12.16 15.67 11.73
C ILE A 53 -11.98 15.15 10.30
N ASP A 54 -12.76 15.67 9.34
CA ASP A 54 -12.65 15.28 7.92
C ASP A 54 -11.26 15.64 7.34
N TYR A 55 -10.69 16.79 7.75
CA TYR A 55 -9.33 17.16 7.37
C TYR A 55 -8.27 16.23 7.97
N ILE A 56 -8.41 15.84 9.24
CA ILE A 56 -7.49 14.91 9.90
C ILE A 56 -7.57 13.53 9.26
N GLU A 57 -8.78 13.03 8.98
CA GLU A 57 -8.99 11.73 8.34
C GLU A 57 -8.35 11.69 6.95
N LYS A 58 -8.59 12.71 6.13
CA LYS A 58 -7.96 12.85 4.80
C LYS A 58 -6.45 13.00 4.90
N GLY A 59 -5.95 13.77 5.86
CA GLY A 59 -4.52 13.93 6.12
C GLY A 59 -3.85 12.62 6.52
N ALA A 60 -4.48 11.84 7.40
CA ALA A 60 -4.00 10.54 7.83
C ALA A 60 -3.99 9.53 6.68
N LEU A 61 -5.04 9.51 5.85
CA LEU A 61 -5.09 8.69 4.65
C LEU A 61 -3.96 9.02 3.67
N LEU A 62 -3.73 10.32 3.43
CA LEU A 62 -2.67 10.78 2.53
C LEU A 62 -1.30 10.37 3.05
N LEU A 63 -1.04 10.55 4.35
CA LEU A 63 0.20 10.15 5.00
C LEU A 63 0.39 8.62 4.95
N LEU A 64 -0.67 7.84 5.18
CA LEU A 64 -0.64 6.39 5.07
C LEU A 64 -0.29 5.94 3.65
N THR A 65 -0.91 6.54 2.62
CA THR A 65 -0.58 6.24 1.22
C THR A 65 0.86 6.58 0.88
N LEU A 66 1.37 7.72 1.37
CA LEU A 66 2.76 8.11 1.16
C LEU A 66 3.72 7.12 1.83
N LEU A 67 3.40 6.69 3.04
CA LEU A 67 4.20 5.70 3.77
C LEU A 67 4.19 4.35 3.05
N PHE A 68 3.03 3.90 2.56
CA PHE A 68 2.92 2.70 1.75
C PHE A 68 3.76 2.79 0.47
N LEU A 69 3.78 3.94 -0.20
CA LEU A 69 4.59 4.17 -1.38
C LEU A 69 6.09 4.02 -1.08
N VAL A 70 6.58 4.67 -0.02
CA VAL A 70 8.00 4.61 0.39
C VAL A 70 8.40 3.18 0.74
N VAL A 71 7.58 2.48 1.53
CA VAL A 71 7.84 1.09 1.91
C VAL A 71 7.80 0.18 0.68
N SER A 72 6.85 0.38 -0.23
CA SER A 72 6.74 -0.39 -1.47
C SER A 72 7.99 -0.26 -2.34
N ILE A 73 8.50 0.95 -2.55
CA ILE A 73 9.73 1.20 -3.32
C ILE A 73 10.93 0.53 -2.63
N PHE A 74 11.04 0.66 -1.31
CA PHE A 74 12.12 0.03 -0.54
C PHE A 74 12.10 -1.50 -0.68
N PHE A 75 10.93 -2.12 -0.53
CA PHE A 75 10.75 -3.55 -0.72
C PHE A 75 11.07 -3.99 -2.15
N ALA A 76 10.57 -3.26 -3.16
CA ALA A 76 10.84 -3.57 -4.56
C ALA A 76 12.35 -3.57 -4.86
N HIS A 77 13.08 -2.57 -4.36
CA HIS A 77 14.53 -2.49 -4.52
C HIS A 77 15.26 -3.66 -3.82
N LYS A 78 14.87 -4.01 -2.59
CA LYS A 78 15.47 -5.15 -1.87
C LYS A 78 15.16 -6.49 -2.53
N ILE A 79 13.94 -6.68 -3.01
CA ILE A 79 13.53 -7.89 -3.74
C ILE A 79 14.33 -8.00 -5.04
N TYR A 80 14.50 -6.91 -5.78
CA TYR A 80 15.30 -6.89 -7.00
C TYR A 80 16.74 -7.32 -6.74
N GLN A 81 17.40 -6.75 -5.73
CA GLN A 81 18.76 -7.16 -5.35
C GLN A 81 18.82 -8.64 -4.95
N TYR A 82 17.86 -9.10 -4.15
CA TYR A 82 17.79 -10.50 -3.72
C TYR A 82 17.65 -11.45 -4.92
N LEU A 83 16.82 -11.11 -5.90
CA LEU A 83 16.62 -11.94 -7.09
C LEU A 83 17.89 -12.04 -7.94
N ILE A 84 18.61 -10.94 -8.14
CA ILE A 84 19.89 -10.95 -8.86
C ILE A 84 20.88 -11.89 -8.17
N ILE A 85 21.08 -11.69 -6.86
CA ILE A 85 22.02 -12.50 -6.07
C ILE A 85 21.62 -13.97 -6.09
N LYS A 86 20.32 -14.26 -6.01
CA LYS A 86 19.81 -15.64 -6.06
C LYS A 86 20.11 -16.31 -7.40
N VAL A 87 19.91 -15.61 -8.51
CA VAL A 87 20.20 -16.12 -9.86
C VAL A 87 21.70 -16.37 -10.00
N GLU A 88 22.53 -15.41 -9.60
CA GLU A 88 23.98 -15.53 -9.70
C GLU A 88 24.53 -16.66 -8.81
N LYS A 89 24.05 -16.75 -7.56
CA LYS A 89 24.37 -17.86 -6.66
C LYS A 89 24.00 -19.21 -7.26
N ASN A 90 22.83 -19.31 -7.89
CA ASN A 90 22.39 -20.57 -8.47
C ASN A 90 23.27 -20.98 -9.66
N LYS A 91 23.61 -20.04 -10.54
CA LYS A 91 24.56 -20.28 -11.64
C LYS A 91 25.92 -20.73 -11.11
N LEU A 92 26.46 -20.01 -10.15
CA LEU A 92 27.77 -20.32 -9.56
C LEU A 92 27.76 -21.67 -8.85
N SER A 93 26.66 -22.03 -8.17
CA SER A 93 26.49 -23.34 -7.55
C SER A 93 26.46 -24.47 -8.58
N GLN A 94 25.77 -24.27 -9.71
CA GLN A 94 25.73 -25.26 -10.79
C GLN A 94 27.11 -25.46 -11.42
N GLU A 95 27.83 -24.37 -11.70
CA GLU A 95 29.20 -24.42 -12.21
C GLU A 95 30.14 -25.12 -11.23
N TYR A 96 30.05 -24.81 -9.93
CA TYR A 96 30.86 -25.46 -8.91
C TYR A 96 30.61 -26.97 -8.84
N THR A 97 29.34 -27.40 -8.87
CA THR A 97 29.00 -28.83 -8.88
C THR A 97 29.53 -29.51 -10.14
N TYR A 98 29.37 -28.89 -11.31
CA TYR A 98 29.90 -29.39 -12.57
C TYR A 98 31.43 -29.54 -12.51
N LEU A 99 32.15 -28.50 -12.11
CA LEU A 99 33.61 -28.51 -12.02
C LEU A 99 34.10 -29.56 -11.03
N THR A 100 33.42 -29.69 -9.88
CA THR A 100 33.75 -30.70 -8.88
C THR A 100 33.59 -32.10 -9.46
N SER A 101 32.47 -32.37 -10.15
CA SER A 101 32.24 -33.67 -10.80
C SER A 101 33.28 -33.97 -11.87
N GLU A 102 33.69 -32.97 -12.64
CA GLU A 102 34.70 -33.11 -13.69
C GLU A 102 36.09 -33.35 -13.11
N ILE A 103 36.46 -32.66 -12.02
CA ILE A 103 37.70 -32.93 -11.29
C ILE A 103 37.69 -34.35 -10.73
N THR A 104 36.59 -34.80 -10.11
CA THR A 104 36.48 -36.16 -9.59
C THR A 104 36.61 -37.19 -10.73
N ARG A 105 36.04 -36.91 -11.90
CA ARG A 105 36.16 -37.75 -13.10
C ARG A 105 37.59 -37.79 -13.63
N LEU A 106 38.25 -36.64 -13.77
CA LEU A 106 39.62 -36.52 -14.28
C LEU A 106 40.66 -37.12 -13.31
N THR A 107 40.41 -37.01 -12.02
CA THR A 107 41.25 -37.57 -10.94
C THR A 107 40.85 -39.00 -10.60
N SER A 108 39.84 -39.55 -11.26
CA SER A 108 39.45 -40.94 -11.07
C SER A 108 40.60 -41.85 -11.48
N ARG A 109 40.78 -42.94 -10.73
CA ARG A 109 41.81 -43.94 -11.00
C ARG A 109 41.71 -44.50 -12.42
N GLU A 110 40.50 -44.62 -12.93
CA GLU A 110 40.23 -45.13 -14.28
C GLU A 110 40.78 -44.21 -15.37
N MET A 111 40.56 -42.89 -15.26
CA MET A 111 41.14 -41.90 -16.18
C MET A 111 42.66 -41.79 -16.05
N LEU A 112 43.20 -41.90 -14.84
CA LEU A 112 44.65 -41.92 -14.60
C LEU A 112 45.30 -43.16 -15.23
N GLU A 113 44.68 -44.33 -15.08
CA GLU A 113 45.16 -45.57 -15.70
C GLU A 113 45.04 -45.53 -17.24
N GLU A 114 43.97 -44.96 -17.79
CA GLU A 114 43.83 -44.79 -19.24
C GLU A 114 44.88 -43.84 -19.83
N LYS A 115 45.12 -42.70 -19.16
CA LYS A 115 46.18 -41.75 -19.55
C LYS A 115 47.57 -42.36 -19.41
N ALA A 116 47.84 -43.08 -18.33
CA ALA A 116 49.11 -43.77 -18.12
C ALA A 116 49.38 -44.80 -19.22
N LYS A 117 48.37 -45.63 -19.57
CA LYS A 117 48.47 -46.59 -20.69
C LYS A 117 48.76 -45.90 -22.02
N LYS A 118 48.10 -44.78 -22.33
CA LYS A 118 48.36 -43.99 -23.56
C LYS A 118 49.78 -43.43 -23.61
N LEU A 119 50.35 -43.09 -22.45
CA LEU A 119 51.73 -42.60 -22.32
C LEU A 119 52.76 -43.74 -22.25
N GLY A 120 52.35 -45.01 -22.37
CA GLY A 120 53.22 -46.18 -22.24
C GLY A 120 53.70 -46.43 -20.81
N LEU A 121 53.10 -45.76 -19.82
CA LEU A 121 53.44 -45.87 -18.41
C LEU A 121 52.65 -47.04 -17.78
N ARG A 122 53.38 -47.86 -17.02
CA ARG A 122 52.81 -48.94 -16.22
C ARG A 122 52.28 -48.37 -14.89
N PRO A 123 51.15 -48.86 -14.34
CA PRO A 123 50.73 -48.49 -12.99
C PRO A 123 51.80 -48.87 -11.96
N PRO A 124 52.08 -48.00 -10.98
CA PRO A 124 53.16 -48.19 -10.01
C PRO A 124 52.91 -49.45 -9.17
N ARG A 125 53.96 -50.26 -8.99
CA ARG A 125 53.97 -51.37 -8.02
C ARG A 125 54.42 -50.85 -6.66
N GLU A 126 54.16 -51.59 -5.59
CA GLU A 126 54.57 -51.20 -4.22
C GLU A 126 56.08 -50.90 -4.13
N ASN A 127 56.88 -51.60 -4.94
CA ASN A 127 58.33 -51.43 -5.02
C ASN A 127 58.76 -50.09 -5.65
N ASP A 128 57.88 -49.44 -6.41
CA ASP A 128 58.16 -48.19 -7.13
C ASP A 128 57.83 -46.95 -6.28
N ILE A 129 57.17 -47.12 -5.13
CA ILE A 129 56.71 -46.04 -4.26
C ILE A 129 57.77 -45.72 -3.21
N ILE A 130 58.53 -44.64 -3.42
CA ILE A 130 59.47 -44.11 -2.42
C ILE A 130 58.69 -43.29 -1.39
N ARG A 131 58.51 -43.82 -0.18
CA ARG A 131 58.00 -43.06 0.97
C ARG A 131 59.16 -42.36 1.67
N VAL A 132 59.20 -41.03 1.58
CA VAL A 132 60.11 -40.21 2.37
C VAL A 132 59.53 -40.11 3.78
N ARG A 133 60.33 -40.49 4.78
CA ARG A 133 59.94 -40.52 6.20
C ARG A 133 60.44 -39.27 6.91
#